data_AF-A0AAJ0CI69-F1
#
_entry.id   AF-A0AAJ0CI69-F1
#
_cell.length_a   1.000
_cell.length_b   1.000
_cell.length_c   1.000
_cell.angle_alpha   90.00
_cell.angle_beta   90.00
_cell.angle_gamma   90.00
#
_symmetry.space_group_name_H-M   'P 1'
#
loop_
_entity.id
_entity.type
_entity.pdbx_description
1 polymer ?
#
loop_
_entity_poly.entity_id
_entity_poly.type
_entity_poly.pdbx_seq_one_letter_code
_entity_poly.pdbx_strand_id
1 'polypeptide(L)'
;MATGMLRSLFDSDSVDTVTNASFSSGSVLDRTLAVHPSLAYGKRSGGERKRVDLALFFALLQLVWARSAHRAHYVLVDEAFDSLDEAGQAAVVRWCRLMSQTAAGWIVVITHSRFLIERDPEEDAGKFLVVGARMGPGGGMELVVDGRRIGVQDRA
;
A
#
# COMPACT_ATOMS: atom_id res chain seq x y z
N MET A 1 -1.24 15.89 23.76
CA MET A 1 -2.60 16.49 23.67
C MET A 1 -2.66 17.33 22.40
N ALA A 2 -2.91 16.72 21.24
CA ALA A 2 -3.01 17.41 19.93
C ALA A 2 -4.15 16.84 19.06
N THR A 3 -5.15 16.25 19.72
CA THR A 3 -6.30 15.59 19.09
C THR A 3 -7.39 16.57 18.60
N GLY A 4 -7.31 17.86 18.99
CA GLY A 4 -8.30 18.87 18.62
C GLY A 4 -8.12 19.46 17.21
N MET A 5 -6.88 19.63 16.74
CA MET A 5 -6.60 20.41 15.54
C MET A 5 -6.90 19.66 14.23
N LEU A 6 -6.71 18.34 14.21
CA LEU A 6 -7.06 17.49 13.06
C LEU A 6 -8.57 17.24 12.98
N ARG A 7 -9.28 17.17 14.11
CA ARG A 7 -10.73 16.97 14.13
C ARG A 7 -11.48 18.17 13.50
N SER A 8 -10.97 19.38 13.72
CA SER A 8 -11.50 20.60 13.11
C SER A 8 -11.39 20.65 11.58
N LEU A 9 -10.53 19.84 10.95
CA LEU A 9 -10.42 19.77 9.49
C LEU A 9 -11.51 18.89 8.84
N PHE A 10 -12.20 18.06 9.64
CA PHE A 10 -13.20 17.11 9.15
C PHE A 10 -14.59 17.28 9.79
N ASP A 11 -14.73 18.17 10.78
CA ASP A 11 -16.03 18.44 11.43
C ASP A 11 -16.87 19.36 10.54
N SER A 12 -17.78 18.75 9.77
CA SER A 12 -18.74 19.44 8.89
C SER A 12 -20.14 19.43 9.48
N ASP A 13 -20.28 19.65 10.79
CA ASP A 13 -21.58 19.79 11.44
C ASP A 13 -21.88 21.28 11.70
N SER A 14 -22.44 21.94 10.68
CA SER A 14 -23.42 23.01 10.92
C SER A 14 -24.37 23.10 9.73
N VAL A 15 -25.59 22.64 9.98
CA VAL A 15 -26.76 22.81 9.14
C VAL A 15 -27.24 24.27 9.24
N ASP A 16 -27.59 24.82 8.08
CA ASP A 16 -28.37 26.05 7.83
C ASP A 16 -27.84 27.38 8.39
N THR A 17 -27.55 28.34 7.51
CA THR A 17 -28.36 29.57 7.31
C THR A 17 -27.66 30.47 6.29
N VAL A 18 -28.39 30.89 5.27
CA VAL A 18 -27.96 31.90 4.29
C VAL A 18 -27.73 33.23 5.01
N THR A 19 -26.52 33.80 5.00
CA THR A 19 -26.27 35.26 5.11
C THR A 19 -24.79 35.61 4.90
N ASN A 20 -24.58 36.84 4.41
CA ASN A 20 -23.34 37.40 3.88
C ASN A 20 -22.20 37.58 4.90
N ALA A 21 -20.99 37.52 4.36
CA ALA A 21 -19.75 38.18 4.79
C ALA A 21 -19.32 38.05 6.26
N SER A 22 -18.33 37.20 6.52
CA SER A 22 -17.03 37.60 7.09
C SER A 22 -16.17 36.36 7.33
N PHE A 23 -14.86 36.55 7.26
CA PHE A 23 -13.80 35.57 7.40
C PHE A 23 -13.98 34.65 8.62
N SER A 24 -14.40 33.41 8.36
CA SER A 24 -14.34 32.32 9.35
C SER A 24 -13.06 31.53 9.11
N SER A 25 -12.16 31.64 10.08
CA SER A 25 -10.92 30.89 10.18
C SER A 25 -11.20 29.38 10.15
N GLY A 26 -10.61 28.65 9.21
CA GLY A 26 -10.54 27.17 9.29
C GLY A 26 -10.98 26.39 8.05
N SER A 27 -10.41 26.69 6.88
CA SER A 27 -10.31 25.71 5.79
C SER A 27 -9.17 26.15 4.89
N VAL A 28 -7.96 25.63 5.16
CA VAL A 28 -6.76 25.94 4.35
C VAL A 28 -6.87 25.37 2.93
N LEU A 29 -7.80 24.44 2.70
CA LEU A 29 -8.10 23.92 1.38
C LEU A 29 -9.24 24.74 0.76
N ASP A 30 -8.99 25.24 -0.45
CA ASP A 30 -9.97 25.91 -1.29
C ASP A 30 -11.24 25.05 -1.42
N ARG A 31 -12.43 25.66 -1.36
CA ARG A 31 -13.73 24.98 -1.46
C ARG A 31 -13.91 24.30 -2.82
N THR A 32 -13.14 24.69 -3.83
CA THR A 32 -13.08 24.01 -5.14
C THR A 32 -12.32 22.68 -5.09
N LEU A 33 -11.49 22.45 -4.06
CA LEU A 33 -10.86 21.17 -3.74
C LEU A 33 -11.74 20.29 -2.85
N ALA A 34 -12.94 20.77 -2.47
CA ALA A 34 -13.91 19.94 -1.77
C ALA A 34 -14.27 18.77 -2.68
N VAL A 35 -13.75 17.60 -2.32
CA VAL A 35 -14.04 16.34 -2.98
C VAL A 35 -15.56 16.18 -2.98
N HIS A 36 -16.17 16.20 -4.18
CA HIS A 36 -17.62 16.07 -4.34
C HIS A 36 -18.12 14.92 -3.43
N PRO A 37 -19.26 15.03 -2.74
CA PRO A 37 -19.67 14.03 -1.74
C PRO A 37 -19.79 12.59 -2.26
N SER A 38 -19.85 12.38 -3.58
CA SER A 38 -19.78 11.06 -4.22
C SER A 38 -18.36 10.51 -4.39
N LEU A 39 -17.35 11.37 -4.33
CA LEU A 39 -15.93 11.04 -4.37
C LEU A 39 -15.34 10.86 -2.96
N ALA A 40 -16.12 11.12 -1.91
CA ALA A 40 -15.71 10.99 -0.52
C ALA A 40 -15.10 9.60 -0.26
N TYR A 41 -13.86 9.57 0.22
CA TYR A 41 -13.11 8.33 0.46
C TYR A 41 -13.88 7.33 1.34
N GLY A 42 -14.60 7.81 2.36
CA GLY A 42 -15.39 6.95 3.24
C GLY A 42 -16.57 6.23 2.58
N LYS A 43 -17.02 6.68 1.41
CA LYS A 43 -18.11 6.05 0.64
C LYS A 43 -17.61 5.02 -0.39
N ARG A 44 -16.30 4.82 -0.48
CA ARG A 44 -15.66 3.89 -1.40
C ARG A 44 -15.64 2.47 -0.84
N SER A 45 -15.66 1.49 -1.74
CA SER A 45 -15.51 0.09 -1.35
C SER A 45 -14.13 -0.16 -0.71
N GLY A 46 -13.96 -1.30 -0.02
CA GLY A 46 -12.66 -1.68 0.56
C GLY A 46 -11.53 -1.67 -0.48
N GLY A 47 -11.76 -2.30 -1.64
CA GLY A 47 -10.78 -2.34 -2.73
C GLY A 47 -10.51 -0.97 -3.38
N GLU A 48 -11.52 -0.13 -3.52
CA GLU A 48 -11.32 1.24 -4.01
C GLU A 48 -10.46 2.07 -3.05
N ARG A 49 -10.73 2.00 -1.75
CA ARG A 49 -9.93 2.67 -0.72
C ARG A 49 -8.49 2.17 -0.75
N LYS A 50 -8.29 0.85 -0.80
CA LYS A 50 -6.96 0.23 -0.91
C LYS A 50 -6.19 0.72 -2.13
N ARG A 51 -6.85 0.82 -3.30
CA ARG A 51 -6.23 1.37 -4.52
C ARG A 51 -5.77 2.81 -4.33
N VAL A 52 -6.59 3.65 -3.69
CA VAL A 52 -6.23 5.04 -3.37
C VAL A 52 -5.05 5.10 -2.40
N ASP A 53 -5.08 4.29 -1.34
CA ASP A 53 -4.01 4.25 -0.33
C ASP A 53 -2.67 3.83 -0.93
N LEU A 54 -2.67 2.78 -1.77
CA LEU A 54 -1.48 2.32 -2.47
C LEU A 54 -0.95 3.37 -3.46
N ALA A 55 -1.84 4.02 -4.21
CA ALA A 55 -1.44 5.09 -5.13
C ALA A 55 -0.77 6.26 -4.39
N LEU A 56 -1.35 6.68 -3.26
CA LEU A 56 -0.79 7.72 -2.42
C LEU A 56 0.57 7.30 -1.83
N PHE A 57 0.65 6.08 -1.29
CA PHE A 57 1.89 5.53 -0.75
C PHE A 57 3.01 5.50 -1.81
N PHE A 58 2.72 5.01 -3.02
CA PHE A 58 3.69 4.97 -4.10
C PHE A 58 4.12 6.37 -4.58
N ALA A 59 3.20 7.33 -4.65
CA ALA A 59 3.53 8.71 -5.00
C ALA A 59 4.47 9.35 -3.96
N LEU A 60 4.18 9.17 -2.67
CA LEU A 60 5.02 9.66 -1.59
C LEU A 60 6.40 8.99 -1.59
N LEU A 61 6.45 7.68 -1.81
CA LEU A 61 7.70 6.93 -1.92
C LEU A 61 8.58 7.45 -3.07
N GLN A 62 7.98 7.66 -4.25
CA GLN A 62 8.69 8.24 -5.40
C GLN A 62 9.19 9.65 -5.10
N LEU A 63 8.39 10.49 -4.43
CA LEU A 63 8.81 11.84 -4.05
C LEU A 63 9.99 11.83 -3.08
N VAL A 64 9.98 10.93 -2.09
CA VAL A 64 11.09 10.77 -1.13
C VAL A 64 12.35 10.32 -1.85
N TRP A 65 12.26 9.34 -2.75
CA TRP A 65 13.40 8.90 -3.54
C TRP A 65 13.95 9.97 -4.48
N ALA A 66 13.09 10.79 -5.09
CA ALA A 66 13.52 11.87 -5.97
C ALA A 66 14.26 13.00 -5.22
N ARG A 67 13.93 13.21 -3.94
CA ARG A 67 14.46 14.34 -3.14
C ARG A 67 15.57 13.97 -2.16
N SER A 68 15.71 12.69 -1.82
CA SER A 68 16.65 12.26 -0.79
C SER A 68 17.97 11.79 -1.38
N ALA A 69 19.08 12.30 -0.84
CA ALA A 69 20.41 11.75 -1.09
C ALA A 69 20.59 10.35 -0.46
N HIS A 70 19.76 10.01 0.54
CA HIS A 70 19.76 8.72 1.24
C HIS A 70 18.45 8.00 0.96
N ARG A 71 18.49 6.99 0.08
CA ARG A 71 17.32 6.16 -0.22
C ARG A 71 17.45 4.80 0.46
N ALA A 72 16.40 4.38 1.15
CA ALA A 72 16.28 2.98 1.51
C ALA A 72 16.23 2.17 0.20
N HIS A 73 17.13 1.21 0.07
CA HIS A 73 17.20 0.32 -1.09
C HIS A 73 16.18 -0.82 -1.00
N TYR A 74 15.24 -0.76 -0.07
CA TYR A 74 14.19 -1.76 0.07
C TYR A 74 12.83 -1.10 0.33
N VAL A 75 11.77 -1.81 -0.05
CA VAL A 75 10.37 -1.48 0.25
C VAL A 75 9.73 -2.72 0.86
N LEU A 76 9.00 -2.54 1.96
CA LEU A 76 8.18 -3.58 2.58
C LEU A 76 6.72 -3.14 2.52
N VAL A 77 5.85 -3.97 1.95
CA VAL A 77 4.41 -3.73 1.91
C VAL A 77 3.69 -4.93 2.50
N ASP A 78 3.03 -4.71 3.63
CA ASP A 78 2.22 -5.73 4.28
C ASP A 78 0.79 -5.71 3.72
N GLU A 79 0.25 -6.90 3.51
CA GLU A 79 -1.08 -7.16 2.94
C GLU A 79 -1.41 -6.29 1.71
N ALA A 80 -0.47 -6.20 0.77
CA ALA A 80 -0.58 -5.31 -0.39
C ALA A 80 -1.81 -5.61 -1.27
N PHE A 81 -2.22 -6.88 -1.33
CA PHE A 81 -3.32 -7.35 -2.17
C PHE A 81 -4.65 -7.49 -1.45
N ASP A 82 -4.69 -7.27 -0.14
CA ASP A 82 -5.93 -7.40 0.61
C ASP A 82 -7.00 -6.47 0.03
N SER A 83 -8.21 -7.00 -0.13
CA SER A 83 -9.38 -6.34 -0.72
C SER A 83 -9.23 -5.87 -2.18
N LEU A 84 -8.12 -6.17 -2.88
CA LEU A 84 -7.95 -5.87 -4.31
C LEU A 84 -8.55 -6.96 -5.19
N ASP A 85 -9.20 -6.54 -6.28
CA ASP A 85 -9.55 -7.39 -7.42
C ASP A 85 -8.30 -7.77 -8.25
N GLU A 86 -8.44 -8.73 -9.16
CA GLU A 86 -7.35 -9.20 -10.02
C GLU A 86 -6.67 -8.06 -10.79
N ALA A 87 -7.45 -7.08 -11.26
CA ALA A 87 -6.93 -5.92 -11.96
C ALA A 87 -6.03 -5.05 -11.05
N GLY A 88 -6.46 -4.81 -9.81
CA GLY A 88 -5.68 -4.10 -8.79
C GLY A 88 -4.42 -4.86 -8.39
N GLN A 89 -4.52 -6.18 -8.21
CA GLN A 89 -3.36 -7.03 -7.89
C GLN A 89 -2.34 -7.00 -9.03
N ALA A 90 -2.78 -7.15 -10.29
CA ALA A 90 -1.92 -7.04 -11.45
C ALA A 90 -1.23 -5.66 -11.56
N ALA A 91 -1.91 -4.58 -11.18
CA ALA A 91 -1.33 -3.24 -11.18
C ALA A 91 -0.19 -3.10 -10.16
N VAL A 92 -0.37 -3.64 -8.96
CA VAL A 92 0.67 -3.67 -7.92
C VAL A 92 1.88 -4.51 -8.38
N VAL A 93 1.65 -5.67 -9.00
CA VAL A 93 2.75 -6.50 -9.53
C VAL A 93 3.53 -5.78 -10.63
N ARG A 94 2.84 -5.11 -11.56
CA ARG A 94 3.48 -4.27 -12.58
C ARG A 94 4.31 -3.16 -11.95
N TRP A 95 3.79 -2.50 -10.91
CA TRP A 95 4.53 -1.47 -10.19
C TRP A 95 5.79 -2.05 -9.54
N CYS A 96 5.70 -3.19 -8.83
CA CYS A 96 6.86 -3.85 -8.24
C CYS A 96 7.93 -4.19 -9.30
N ARG A 97 7.51 -4.71 -10.47
CA ARG A 97 8.42 -5.05 -11.58
C ARG A 97 9.16 -3.82 -12.12
N LEU A 98 8.47 -2.69 -12.23
CA LEU A 98 9.07 -1.44 -12.71
C LEU A 98 10.03 -0.87 -11.66
N MET A 99 9.61 -0.84 -10.40
CA MET A 99 10.39 -0.22 -9.33
C MET A 99 11.63 -1.03 -8.96
N SER A 100 11.60 -2.36 -9.03
CA SER A 100 12.79 -3.20 -8.80
C SER A 100 13.88 -3.02 -9.85
N GLN A 101 13.51 -2.58 -11.06
CA GLN A 101 14.47 -2.31 -12.14
C GLN A 101 15.03 -0.89 -12.10
N THR A 102 14.29 0.06 -11.52
CA THR A 102 14.57 1.49 -11.70
C THR A 102 14.98 2.22 -10.42
N ALA A 103 14.56 1.77 -9.24
CA ALA A 103 14.75 2.55 -8.01
C ALA A 103 14.99 1.73 -6.74
N ALA A 104 14.26 0.62 -6.56
CA ALA A 104 14.36 -0.23 -5.38
C ALA A 104 15.37 -1.37 -5.62
N GLY A 105 16.24 -1.63 -4.64
CA GLY A 105 17.07 -2.85 -4.65
C GLY A 105 16.25 -4.10 -4.33
N TRP A 106 15.35 -4.00 -3.35
CA TRP A 106 14.49 -5.10 -2.91
C TRP A 106 13.05 -4.62 -2.68
N ILE A 107 12.07 -5.40 -3.11
CA ILE A 107 10.67 -5.16 -2.78
C ILE A 107 10.14 -6.45 -2.16
N VAL A 108 9.72 -6.35 -0.91
CA VAL A 108 9.16 -7.46 -0.14
C VAL A 108 7.68 -7.19 0.05
N VAL A 109 6.86 -8.12 -0.44
CA VAL A 109 5.40 -8.06 -0.28
C VAL A 109 4.97 -9.24 0.58
N ILE A 110 4.27 -8.95 1.67
CA ILE A 110 3.65 -9.98 2.52
C ILE A 110 2.18 -10.07 2.09
N THR A 111 1.70 -11.28 1.83
CA THR A 111 0.32 -11.49 1.42
C THR A 111 -0.13 -12.94 1.64
N HIS A 112 -1.42 -13.10 1.85
CA HIS A 112 -2.13 -14.38 1.78
C HIS A 112 -2.77 -14.65 0.40
N SER A 113 -2.63 -13.73 -0.57
CA SER A 113 -3.26 -13.85 -1.90
C SER A 113 -2.59 -14.93 -2.75
N ARG A 114 -3.41 -15.86 -3.26
CA ARG A 114 -2.96 -16.94 -4.17
C ARG A 114 -2.57 -16.43 -5.55
N PHE A 115 -3.00 -15.23 -5.92
CA PHE A 115 -2.73 -14.62 -7.22
C PHE A 115 -1.23 -14.50 -7.55
N LEU A 116 -0.39 -14.28 -6.54
CA LEU A 116 1.06 -14.29 -6.71
C LEU A 116 1.68 -15.69 -6.63
N ILE A 117 1.05 -16.59 -5.88
CA ILE A 117 1.57 -17.93 -5.60
C ILE A 117 1.39 -18.83 -6.83
N GLU A 118 0.32 -18.64 -7.59
CA GLU A 118 -0.04 -19.48 -8.74
C GLU A 118 0.43 -18.91 -10.09
N ARG A 119 1.07 -17.73 -10.10
CA ARG A 119 1.64 -17.17 -11.32
C ARG A 119 2.85 -17.97 -11.77
N ASP A 120 2.88 -18.30 -13.05
CA ASP A 120 3.93 -19.12 -13.65
C ASP A 120 5.29 -18.39 -13.56
N PRO A 121 6.26 -18.92 -12.79
CA PRO A 121 7.58 -18.33 -12.69
C PRO A 121 8.35 -18.35 -14.01
N GLU A 122 7.94 -19.14 -15.02
CA GLU A 122 8.58 -19.14 -16.34
C GLU A 122 8.27 -17.89 -17.17
N GLU A 123 7.09 -17.28 -17.05
CA GLU A 123 6.79 -15.98 -17.69
C GLU A 123 7.52 -14.79 -17.02
N ASP A 124 7.90 -14.95 -15.76
CA ASP A 124 8.52 -13.94 -14.90
C ASP A 124 9.99 -14.29 -14.52
N ALA A 125 10.61 -15.20 -15.29
CA ALA A 125 11.89 -15.83 -15.00
C ALA A 125 12.94 -14.87 -14.40
N GLY A 126 13.25 -15.08 -13.12
CA GLY A 126 14.34 -14.42 -12.39
C GLY A 126 14.00 -13.07 -11.73
N LYS A 127 12.75 -12.61 -11.72
CA LYS A 127 12.39 -11.28 -11.18
C LYS A 127 11.66 -11.29 -9.84
N PHE A 128 11.12 -12.44 -9.43
CA PHE A 128 10.40 -12.58 -8.18
C PHE A 128 10.80 -13.89 -7.49
N LEU A 129 11.00 -13.81 -6.17
CA LEU A 129 11.22 -14.96 -5.30
C LEU A 129 9.98 -15.11 -4.43
N VAL A 130 9.26 -16.23 -4.57
CA VAL A 130 8.14 -16.54 -3.69
C VAL A 130 8.65 -17.32 -2.49
N VAL A 131 8.49 -16.74 -1.30
CA VAL A 131 8.79 -17.40 -0.04
C VAL A 131 7.48 -17.85 0.60
N GLY A 132 7.24 -19.15 0.57
CA GLY A 132 6.13 -19.78 1.26
C GLY A 132 6.30 -19.69 2.77
N ALA A 133 5.20 -19.42 3.45
CA ALA A 133 5.16 -19.15 4.87
C ALA A 133 4.14 -20.12 5.51
N ARG A 134 4.58 -21.03 6.39
CA ARG A 134 3.68 -22.03 7.01
C ARG A 134 4.04 -22.33 8.47
N MET A 135 3.06 -22.80 9.24
CA MET A 135 3.30 -23.29 10.59
C MET A 135 3.99 -24.66 10.54
N GLY A 136 5.15 -24.77 11.18
CA GLY A 136 5.89 -26.02 11.33
C GLY A 136 5.29 -26.94 12.40
N PRO A 137 5.70 -28.22 12.44
CA PRO A 137 5.16 -29.22 13.37
C PRO A 137 5.35 -28.87 14.85
N GLY A 138 6.37 -28.07 15.17
CA GLY A 138 6.68 -27.61 16.53
C GLY A 138 6.03 -26.28 16.92
N GLY A 139 5.07 -25.76 16.14
CA GLY A 139 4.39 -24.49 16.41
C GLY A 139 5.21 -23.24 16.09
N GLY A 140 6.36 -23.40 15.43
CA GLY A 140 7.18 -22.29 14.92
C GLY A 140 6.89 -22.00 13.45
N MET A 141 7.14 -20.75 13.03
CA MET A 141 7.02 -20.35 11.64
C MET A 141 8.15 -20.95 10.78
N GLU A 142 7.79 -21.56 9.65
CA GLU A 142 8.74 -22.07 8.65
C GLU A 142 8.61 -21.29 7.35
N LEU A 143 9.77 -20.92 6.79
CA LEU A 143 9.88 -20.32 5.46
C LEU A 143 10.36 -21.39 4.48
N VAL A 144 9.73 -21.43 3.30
CA VAL A 144 9.96 -22.44 2.27
C VAL A 144 10.15 -21.77 0.91
N VAL A 145 11.15 -22.19 0.15
CA VAL A 145 11.38 -21.77 -1.24
C VAL A 145 11.52 -23.04 -2.07
N ASP A 146 10.78 -23.15 -3.17
CA ASP A 146 10.81 -24.31 -4.09
C ASP A 146 10.68 -25.66 -3.35
N GLY A 147 9.79 -25.71 -2.35
CA GLY A 147 9.57 -26.90 -1.51
C GLY A 147 10.65 -27.19 -0.47
N ARG A 148 11.74 -26.41 -0.40
CA ARG A 148 12.83 -26.55 0.56
C ARG A 148 12.72 -25.54 1.69
N ARG A 149 12.91 -26.01 2.93
CA ARG A 149 12.91 -25.15 4.12
C ARG A 149 14.17 -24.29 4.15
N ILE A 150 14.01 -22.98 4.34
CA ILE A 150 15.14 -22.04 4.48
C ILE A 150 15.77 -22.21 5.87
N GLY A 151 17.10 -22.17 5.94
CA GLY A 151 17.86 -22.15 7.20
C GLY A 151 18.12 -23.51 7.84
N VAL A 152 17.81 -24.61 7.15
CA VAL A 152 18.27 -25.95 7.55
C VAL A 152 19.62 -26.19 6.87
N GLN A 153 20.71 -26.18 7.64
CA GLN A 153 21.98 -26.74 7.16
C GLN A 153 21.88 -28.26 7.27
N ASP A 154 22.08 -28.97 6.18
CA ASP A 154 22.35 -30.41 6.21
C ASP A 154 23.62 -30.59 7.06
N ARG A 155 23.48 -31.10 8.28
CA ARG A 155 24.62 -31.59 9.04
C ARG A 155 25.15 -32.82 8.31
N ALA A 156 26.24 -32.62 7.57
CA ALA A 156 27.11 -33.70 7.12
C ALA A 156 27.72 -34.42 8.32
#